data_AF-A0AAU9D6W7-F1
#
_entry.id   AF-A0AAU9D6W7-F1
#
_cell.length_a   1.000
_cell.length_b   1.000
_cell.length_c   1.000
_cell.angle_alpha   90.00
_cell.angle_beta   90.00
_cell.angle_gamma   90.00
#
_symmetry.space_group_name_H-M   'P 1'
#
loop_
_entity.id
_entity.type
_entity.pdbx_description
1 polymer ?
#
loop_
_entity_poly.entity_id
_entity_poly.type
_entity_poly.pdbx_seq_one_letter_code
_entity_poly.pdbx_strand_id
1 'polypeptide(L)'
;MGSSYQNVEIYDIKGEEIEKVSERLINIPKVTIVDKNNLKQIRPHKGEKRGVHHLEVSDQYVFCSFRDSREEQTRDELVNNYILKYDWNGKPLVKYKLDKRFNYFTYDPVEDVFYAISRNSDFMPTLIRFSLP
;
A
#
# COMPACT_ATOMS: atom_id res chain seq x y z
N MET A 1 10.42 -21.00 -16.67
CA MET A 1 9.54 -19.82 -16.65
C MET A 1 10.30 -18.64 -16.07
N GLY A 2 10.73 -17.71 -16.92
CA GLY A 2 11.59 -16.58 -16.54
C GLY A 2 10.90 -15.64 -15.53
N SER A 3 11.67 -15.11 -14.60
CA SER A 3 11.24 -13.98 -13.78
C SER A 3 11.29 -12.72 -14.64
N SER A 4 10.22 -11.94 -14.67
CA SER A 4 10.21 -10.62 -15.30
C SER A 4 10.71 -9.61 -14.30
N TYR A 5 11.72 -8.83 -14.66
CA TYR A 5 12.25 -7.75 -13.84
C TYR A 5 11.88 -6.42 -14.47
N GLN A 6 11.63 -5.41 -13.65
CA GLN A 6 11.48 -4.02 -14.09
C GLN A 6 12.64 -3.20 -13.56
N ASN A 7 13.20 -2.35 -14.41
CA ASN A 7 14.12 -1.32 -13.96
C ASN A 7 13.33 -0.22 -13.26
N VAL A 8 13.68 0.03 -12.01
CA VAL A 8 13.29 1.24 -11.29
C VAL A 8 14.49 2.16 -11.27
N GLU A 9 14.32 3.33 -11.86
CA GLU A 9 15.32 4.39 -11.92
C GLU A 9 14.95 5.47 -10.90
N ILE A 10 15.93 5.91 -10.13
CA ILE A 10 15.80 6.95 -9.12
C ILE A 10 16.58 8.15 -9.61
N TYR A 11 15.93 9.30 -9.62
CA TYR A 11 16.51 10.56 -10.07
C TYR A 11 16.53 11.58 -8.94
N ASP A 12 17.50 12.49 -9.00
CA ASP A 12 17.55 13.71 -8.21
C ASP A 12 17.31 14.90 -9.14
N ILE A 13 16.68 15.94 -8.60
CA ILE A 13 16.35 17.16 -9.34
C ILE A 13 17.11 18.31 -8.68
N LYS A 14 18.10 18.86 -9.39
CA LYS A 14 18.95 19.96 -8.92
C LYS A 14 18.71 21.18 -9.78
N GLY A 15 17.79 22.05 -9.32
CA GLY A 15 17.34 23.18 -10.13
C GLY A 15 16.56 22.71 -11.36
N GLU A 16 17.07 23.01 -12.55
CA GLU A 16 16.47 22.58 -13.82
C GLU A 16 17.07 21.27 -14.38
N GLU A 17 18.06 20.69 -13.69
CA GLU A 17 18.73 19.46 -14.12
C GLU A 17 18.15 18.23 -13.43
N ILE A 18 18.01 17.14 -14.19
CA ILE A 18 17.59 15.83 -13.70
C ILE A 18 18.77 14.87 -13.85
N GLU A 19 19.22 14.30 -12.74
CA GLU A 19 20.35 13.36 -12.70
C GLU A 19 19.89 11.99 -12.20
N LYS A 20 20.26 10.91 -12.89
CA LYS A 20 19.99 9.54 -12.40
C LYS A 20 20.95 9.21 -11.26
N VAL A 21 20.39 8.97 -10.07
CA VAL A 21 21.15 8.63 -8.85
C VAL A 21 21.34 7.14 -8.68
N SER A 22 20.34 6.35 -9.09
CA SER A 22 20.39 4.90 -8.89
C SER A 22 19.48 4.19 -9.87
N GLU A 23 19.80 2.94 -10.16
CA GLU A 23 18.91 2.01 -10.85
C GLU A 23 18.87 0.69 -10.07
N ARG A 24 17.69 0.07 -10.04
CA ARG A 24 17.51 -1.24 -9.40
C ARG A 24 16.60 -2.12 -10.25
N LEU A 25 16.99 -3.37 -10.40
CA LEU A 25 16.12 -4.42 -10.92
C LEU A 25 15.20 -4.90 -9.81
N ILE A 26 13.90 -4.71 -9.97
CA ILE A 26 12.89 -5.23 -9.04
C ILE A 26 12.16 -6.39 -9.71
N ASN A 27 12.00 -7.49 -8.97
CA ASN A 27 11.22 -8.63 -9.43
C ASN A 27 9.75 -8.22 -9.57
N ILE A 28 9.20 -8.34 -10.77
CA ILE A 28 7.78 -8.09 -11.02
C ILE A 28 7.01 -9.30 -10.53
N PRO A 29 5.97 -9.11 -9.69
CA PRO A 29 5.15 -10.23 -9.25
C PRO A 29 4.55 -10.96 -10.45
N LYS A 30 4.68 -12.29 -10.48
CA LYS A 30 4.03 -13.10 -11.51
C LYS A 30 2.52 -13.11 -11.27
N VAL A 31 1.76 -12.76 -12.30
CA VAL A 31 0.30 -12.68 -12.24
C VAL A 31 -0.35 -13.34 -13.45
N THR A 32 -1.57 -13.83 -13.28
CA THR A 32 -2.47 -14.29 -14.33
C THR A 32 -3.70 -13.41 -14.33
N ILE A 33 -4.09 -12.90 -15.51
CA ILE A 33 -5.37 -12.21 -15.68
C ILE A 33 -6.44 -13.28 -15.88
N VAL A 34 -7.48 -13.25 -15.06
CA VAL A 34 -8.63 -14.15 -15.17
C VAL A 34 -9.91 -13.36 -15.35
N ASP A 35 -10.78 -13.83 -16.22
CA ASP A 35 -12.13 -13.29 -16.36
C ASP A 35 -13.07 -14.00 -15.39
N LYS A 36 -13.69 -13.25 -14.47
CA LYS A 36 -14.71 -13.76 -13.55
C LYS A 36 -15.85 -12.76 -13.47
N ASN A 37 -17.07 -13.20 -13.78
CA ASN A 37 -18.29 -12.37 -13.76
C ASN A 37 -18.16 -11.09 -14.60
N ASN A 38 -17.66 -11.19 -15.84
CA ASN A 38 -17.40 -10.05 -16.75
C ASN A 38 -16.41 -9.00 -16.21
N LEU A 39 -15.59 -9.37 -15.22
CA LEU A 39 -14.55 -8.52 -14.66
C LEU A 39 -13.19 -9.18 -14.84
N LYS A 40 -12.24 -8.43 -15.41
CA LYS A 40 -10.83 -8.82 -15.43
C LYS A 40 -10.26 -8.71 -14.02
N GLN A 41 -9.75 -9.82 -13.49
CA GLN A 41 -9.11 -9.89 -12.18
C GLN A 41 -7.65 -10.29 -12.34
N ILE A 42 -6.76 -9.64 -11.60
CA ILE A 42 -5.34 -10.01 -11.57
C ILE A 42 -5.13 -10.98 -10.40
N ARG A 43 -4.71 -12.21 -10.69
CA ARG A 43 -4.37 -13.22 -9.67
C ARG A 43 -2.87 -13.44 -9.58
N PRO A 44 -2.26 -13.41 -8.38
CA PRO A 44 -0.83 -13.62 -8.23
C PRO A 44 -0.54 -15.11 -8.32
N HIS A 45 0.67 -15.47 -8.73
CA HIS A 45 1.13 -16.84 -8.55
C HIS A 45 1.44 -17.09 -7.07
N LYS A 46 1.38 -18.35 -6.66
CA LYS A 46 1.67 -18.75 -5.28
C LYS A 46 3.08 -18.29 -4.88
N GLY A 47 3.18 -17.64 -3.71
CA GLY A 47 4.45 -17.13 -3.17
C GLY A 47 4.78 -15.69 -3.58
N GLU A 48 4.05 -15.12 -4.54
CA GLU A 48 4.19 -13.70 -4.89
C GLU A 48 3.60 -12.82 -3.78
N LYS A 49 4.37 -11.82 -3.35
CA LYS A 49 3.92 -10.90 -2.30
C LYS A 49 2.94 -9.87 -2.87
N ARG A 50 1.88 -9.59 -2.13
CA ARG A 50 0.95 -8.50 -2.40
C ARG A 50 0.81 -7.61 -1.17
N GLY A 51 0.81 -6.31 -1.39
CA GLY A 51 0.35 -5.31 -0.44
C GLY A 51 -0.63 -4.38 -1.14
N VAL A 52 -1.71 -4.01 -0.46
CA VAL A 52 -2.49 -2.84 -0.87
C VAL A 52 -1.79 -1.64 -0.26
N HIS A 53 -1.20 -0.81 -1.10
CA HIS A 53 -0.51 0.40 -0.68
C HIS A 53 -1.37 1.60 -1.05
N HIS A 54 -2.04 2.16 -0.05
CA HIS A 54 -2.54 3.53 -0.06
C HIS A 54 -1.49 4.38 0.67
N LEU A 55 -1.16 5.55 0.14
CA LEU A 55 -0.18 6.47 0.70
C LEU A 55 -0.85 7.77 1.08
N GLU A 56 -0.49 8.28 2.25
CA GLU A 56 -0.84 9.61 2.73
C GLU A 56 0.41 10.24 3.32
N VAL A 57 0.48 11.57 3.32
CA VAL A 57 1.67 12.29 3.75
C VAL A 57 1.33 13.44 4.67
N SER A 58 2.33 13.84 5.43
CA SER A 58 2.38 15.08 6.21
C SER A 58 3.73 15.74 5.95
N ASP A 59 3.93 16.94 6.46
CA ASP A 59 5.22 17.61 6.33
C ASP A 59 6.39 16.81 6.93
N GLN A 60 6.12 15.92 7.89
CA GLN A 60 7.14 15.17 8.61
C GLN A 60 7.25 13.69 8.18
N TYR A 61 6.16 13.10 7.71
CA TYR A 61 6.05 11.65 7.60
C TYR A 61 5.26 11.20 6.37
N VAL A 62 5.64 10.02 5.88
CA VAL A 62 4.88 9.25 4.89
C VAL A 62 4.20 8.08 5.60
N PHE A 63 2.88 7.96 5.43
CA PHE A 63 2.06 6.87 5.95
C PHE A 63 1.65 5.94 4.82
N CYS A 64 1.76 4.64 5.05
CA CYS A 64 1.41 3.63 4.07
C CYS A 64 0.49 2.57 4.69
N SER A 65 -0.62 2.27 4.03
CA SER A 65 -1.39 1.07 4.38
C SER A 65 -0.58 -0.17 4.01
N PHE A 66 -0.61 -1.16 4.88
CA PHE A 66 0.02 -2.43 4.60
C PHE A 66 -0.86 -3.57 5.08
N ARG A 67 -0.87 -4.66 4.31
CA ARG A 67 -1.40 -5.95 4.75
C ARG A 67 -0.29 -6.97 4.67
N ASP A 68 0.01 -7.57 5.81
CA ASP A 68 0.96 -8.67 5.93
C ASP A 68 0.22 -9.98 5.63
N SER A 69 0.01 -10.32 4.35
CA SER A 69 -0.60 -11.60 3.98
C SER A 69 0.12 -12.25 2.81
N ARG A 70 0.57 -13.49 3.02
CA ARG A 70 1.21 -14.35 2.01
C ARG A 70 0.21 -15.25 1.27
N GLU A 71 -1.10 -15.01 1.45
CA GLU A 71 -2.18 -15.89 0.99
C GLU A 71 -2.86 -15.38 -0.29
N GLU A 72 -3.37 -16.31 -1.10
CA GLU A 72 -4.20 -16.02 -2.27
C GLU A 72 -5.47 -15.27 -1.84
N GLN A 73 -5.79 -14.16 -2.53
CA GLN A 73 -6.93 -13.32 -2.16
C GLN A 73 -8.00 -13.29 -3.26
N THR A 74 -9.25 -13.31 -2.81
CA THR A 74 -10.40 -12.83 -3.56
C THR A 74 -10.52 -11.30 -3.43
N ARG A 75 -11.24 -10.65 -4.35
CA ARG A 75 -11.41 -9.18 -4.37
C ARG A 75 -12.00 -8.62 -3.07
N ASP A 76 -12.78 -9.43 -2.35
CA ASP A 76 -13.45 -9.05 -1.11
C ASP A 76 -12.53 -9.08 0.13
N GLU A 77 -11.28 -9.54 -0.02
CA GLU A 77 -10.31 -9.68 1.05
C GLU A 77 -9.21 -8.59 1.03
N LEU A 78 -9.32 -7.59 0.15
CA LEU A 78 -8.39 -6.46 0.04
C LEU A 78 -8.56 -5.45 1.19
N VAL A 79 -8.39 -5.91 2.43
CA VAL A 79 -8.56 -5.12 3.64
C VAL A 79 -7.25 -5.02 4.43
N ASN A 80 -6.80 -3.80 4.69
CA ASN A 80 -5.59 -3.50 5.45
C ASN A 80 -5.85 -3.50 6.95
N ASN A 81 -4.82 -3.79 7.74
CA ASN A 81 -4.85 -3.70 9.20
C ASN A 81 -3.54 -3.19 9.80
N TYR A 82 -2.66 -2.64 8.96
CA TYR A 82 -1.46 -1.95 9.40
C TYR A 82 -1.34 -0.58 8.75
N ILE A 83 -0.78 0.36 9.50
CA ILE A 83 -0.21 1.61 8.98
C ILE A 83 1.29 1.60 9.27
N LEU A 84 2.09 1.77 8.21
CA LEU A 84 3.53 1.94 8.29
C LEU A 84 3.85 3.44 8.22
N LYS A 85 4.70 3.92 9.13
CA LYS A 85 5.17 5.30 9.18
C LYS A 85 6.63 5.36 8.79
N TYR A 86 6.96 6.23 7.85
CA TYR A 86 8.30 6.47 7.35
C TYR A 86 8.68 7.95 7.50
N ASP A 87 9.97 8.23 7.54
CA ASP A 87 10.45 9.58 7.23
C ASP A 87 10.50 9.79 5.71
N TRP A 88 10.76 11.03 5.30
CA TRP A 88 10.90 11.41 3.88
C TRP A 88 12.12 10.78 3.18
N ASN A 89 13.07 10.22 3.93
CA ASN A 89 14.19 9.46 3.38
C ASN A 89 13.82 7.99 3.12
N GLY A 90 12.57 7.60 3.36
CA GLY A 90 12.09 6.23 3.20
C GLY A 90 12.54 5.28 4.30
N LYS A 91 13.07 5.80 5.43
CA LYS A 91 13.41 4.98 6.59
C LYS A 91 12.13 4.58 7.33
N PRO A 92 11.87 3.28 7.55
CA PRO A 92 10.74 2.86 8.37
C PRO A 92 10.96 3.30 9.81
N LEU A 93 9.99 4.02 10.36
CA LEU A 93 10.00 4.49 11.74
C LEU A 93 9.17 3.57 12.63
N VAL A 94 7.92 3.29 12.24
CA VAL A 94 6.96 2.53 13.07
C VAL A 94 6.01 1.70 12.21
N LYS A 95 5.58 0.54 12.72
CA LYS A 95 4.48 -0.28 12.16
C LYS A 95 3.36 -0.38 13.19
N TYR A 96 2.24 0.28 12.92
CA TYR A 96 1.04 0.23 13.75
C TYR A 96 0.12 -0.89 13.30
N LYS A 97 -0.29 -1.76 14.22
CA LYS A 97 -1.34 -2.75 13.98
C LYS A 97 -2.67 -2.19 14.49
N LEU A 98 -3.68 -2.18 13.65
CA LEU A 98 -5.01 -1.72 14.02
C LEU A 98 -5.93 -2.89 14.33
N ASP A 99 -6.85 -2.69 15.28
CA ASP A 99 -7.88 -3.67 15.64
C ASP A 99 -9.00 -3.75 14.60
N LYS A 100 -9.12 -2.72 13.76
CA LYS A 100 -10.09 -2.63 12.67
C LYS A 100 -9.41 -2.76 11.32
N ARG A 101 -10.11 -3.39 10.38
CA ARG A 101 -9.67 -3.51 8.99
C ARG A 101 -10.21 -2.34 8.16
N PHE A 102 -9.46 -1.86 7.19
CA PHE A 102 -9.83 -0.71 6.36
C PHE A 102 -9.33 -0.85 4.92
N ASN A 103 -9.95 -0.14 3.97
CA ASN A 103 -9.58 -0.20 2.55
C ASN A 103 -8.69 0.97 2.16
N TYR A 104 -9.15 2.18 2.48
CA TYR A 104 -8.50 3.45 2.19
C TYR A 104 -8.51 4.31 3.44
N PHE A 105 -7.57 5.23 3.53
CA PHE A 105 -7.49 6.17 4.64
C PHE A 105 -7.00 7.53 4.15
N THR A 106 -7.24 8.57 4.94
CA THR A 106 -6.61 9.88 4.81
C THR A 106 -6.11 10.32 6.18
N TYR A 107 -5.12 11.21 6.20
CA TYR A 107 -4.53 11.77 7.41
C TYR A 107 -4.83 13.26 7.48
N ASP A 108 -5.35 13.69 8.63
CA ASP A 108 -5.52 15.11 8.96
C ASP A 108 -4.33 15.55 9.83
N PRO A 109 -3.40 16.35 9.29
CA PRO A 109 -2.23 16.81 10.04
C PRO A 109 -2.56 17.88 11.08
N VAL A 110 -3.72 18.55 10.99
CA VAL A 110 -4.11 19.60 11.93
C VAL A 110 -4.58 18.99 13.25
N GLU A 111 -5.40 17.94 13.15
CA GLU A 111 -5.93 17.21 14.31
C GLU A 111 -5.07 16.00 14.73
N ASP A 112 -4.05 15.65 13.94
CA ASP A 112 -3.23 14.44 14.08
C ASP A 112 -4.08 13.15 14.16
N VAL A 113 -5.02 13.02 13.22
CA VAL A 113 -5.96 11.89 13.17
C VAL A 113 -6.09 11.28 11.79
N PHE A 114 -6.50 10.03 11.77
CA PHE A 114 -6.75 9.25 10.57
C PHE A 114 -8.25 9.04 10.39
N TYR A 115 -8.69 9.18 9.16
CA TYR A 115 -10.02 8.81 8.72
C TYR A 115 -9.90 7.64 7.74
N ALA A 116 -10.66 6.57 7.94
CA ALA A 116 -10.59 5.41 7.06
C ALA A 116 -11.97 4.84 6.75
N ILE A 117 -12.08 4.19 5.58
CA ILE A 117 -13.27 3.43 5.21
C ILE A 117 -13.07 1.98 5.63
N SER A 118 -13.88 1.54 6.59
CA SER A 118 -14.00 0.16 7.05
C SER A 118 -15.29 -0.47 6.53
N ARG A 119 -15.49 -1.77 6.78
CA ARG A 119 -16.75 -2.48 6.52
C ARG A 119 -17.29 -3.02 7.85
N ASN A 120 -18.57 -2.82 8.10
CA ASN A 120 -19.26 -3.43 9.24
C ASN A 120 -19.57 -4.92 8.98
N SER A 121 -20.26 -5.58 9.93
CA SER A 121 -20.67 -7.00 9.80
C SER A 121 -21.53 -7.28 8.57
N ASP A 122 -22.27 -6.27 8.10
CA ASP A 122 -23.17 -6.35 6.94
C ASP A 122 -22.48 -5.92 5.64
N PHE A 123 -21.16 -5.81 5.65
CA PHE A 123 -20.31 -5.36 4.54
C PHE A 123 -20.59 -3.93 4.05
N MET A 124 -21.34 -3.13 4.82
CA MET A 124 -21.60 -1.73 4.49
C MET A 124 -20.38 -0.86 4.82
N PRO A 125 -20.01 0.08 3.94
CA PRO A 125 -18.90 0.99 4.21
C PRO A 125 -19.22 1.87 5.42
N THR A 126 -18.26 2.02 6.32
CA THR A 126 -18.37 2.87 7.51
C THR A 126 -17.12 3.72 7.66
N LEU A 127 -17.30 5.02 7.90
CA LEU A 127 -16.20 5.93 8.23
C LEU A 127 -15.74 5.69 9.67
N ILE A 128 -14.44 5.51 9.87
CA ILE A 128 -13.82 5.43 11.20
C ILE A 128 -12.81 6.55 11.37
N ARG A 129 -12.75 7.13 12.57
CA ARG A 129 -11.74 8.12 12.99
C ARG A 129 -10.90 7.50 14.10
N PHE A 130 -9.57 7.63 14.02
CA PHE A 130 -8.65 7.12 15.05
C PHE A 130 -7.33 7.89 15.04
N SER A 131 -6.61 7.85 16.16
CA SER A 131 -5.23 8.33 16.27
C SER A 131 -4.29 7.14 16.39
N LEU A 132 -3.03 7.35 16.03
CA LEU A 132 -1.97 6.36 16.26
C LEU A 132 -1.34 6.62 17.64
N PRO A 133 -0.96 5.56 18.38
CA PRO A 133 -0.36 5.69 19.70
C PRO A 133 1.06 6.26 19.68
#